data_AF-A0A1G7WGH0-F1
#
_entry.id   AF-A0A1G7WGH0-F1
#
_cell.length_a   1.000
_cell.length_b   1.000
_cell.length_c   1.000
_cell.angle_alpha   90.00
_cell.angle_beta   90.00
_cell.angle_gamma   90.00
#
_symmetry.space_group_name_H-M   'P 1'
#
loop_
_entity.id
_entity.type
_entity.pdbx_description
1 polymer ?
#
loop_
_entity_poly.entity_id
_entity_poly.type
_entity_poly.pdbx_seq_one_letter_code
_entity_poly.pdbx_strand_id
1 'polypeptide(L)'
;MIVRGIRNNNPLNIRRSKDKWQGMKALQTDPQFCQFETMEHGWRAAFKMLTRTYYHEYRLYTIRAIINRWAPPNENNTKRYIENVCRFTGIGPDEPLGIPSDKPSRWMKLGAAMCVQECGAEGLDWIALVDGWALARE
;
A
#
# COMPACT_ATOMS: atom_id res chain seq x y z
N MET A 1 -21.95 3.30 -2.78
CA MET A 1 -21.48 1.90 -2.72
C MET A 1 -20.08 1.94 -2.12
N ILE A 2 -19.80 1.23 -1.02
CA ILE A 2 -18.45 1.22 -0.42
C ILE A 2 -17.52 0.39 -1.31
N VAL A 3 -16.35 0.94 -1.63
CA VAL A 3 -15.32 0.32 -2.46
C VAL A 3 -14.73 -0.90 -1.76
N ARG A 4 -14.34 -1.94 -2.52
CA ARG A 4 -13.96 -3.26 -1.99
C ARG A 4 -12.85 -3.18 -0.93
N GLY A 5 -11.78 -2.45 -1.20
CA GLY A 5 -10.66 -2.32 -0.26
C GLY A 5 -11.11 -1.78 1.09
N ILE A 6 -12.00 -0.78 1.10
CA ILE A 6 -12.53 -0.19 2.33
C ILE A 6 -13.41 -1.17 3.10
N ARG A 7 -14.31 -1.87 2.42
CA ARG A 7 -15.11 -2.94 3.03
C ARG A 7 -14.25 -4.05 3.62
N ASN A 8 -13.11 -4.34 3.00
CA ASN A 8 -12.19 -5.39 3.42
C ASN A 8 -11.13 -4.92 4.44
N ASN A 9 -11.14 -3.63 4.85
CA ASN A 9 -10.07 -3.03 5.64
C ASN A 9 -8.68 -3.22 5.01
N ASN A 10 -8.61 -3.16 3.68
CA ASN A 10 -7.44 -3.48 2.88
C ASN A 10 -7.17 -2.30 1.92
N PRO A 11 -6.42 -1.28 2.36
CA PRO A 11 -6.34 0.01 1.67
C PRO A 11 -5.63 -0.07 0.31
N LEU A 12 -4.80 -1.10 0.09
CA LEU A 12 -4.07 -1.30 -1.16
C LEU A 12 -4.57 -2.49 -1.98
N ASN A 13 -5.71 -3.10 -1.62
CA ASN A 13 -6.18 -4.33 -2.28
C ASN A 13 -5.08 -5.43 -2.31
N ILE A 14 -4.40 -5.68 -1.19
CA ILE A 14 -3.43 -6.77 -1.04
C ILE A 14 -4.14 -8.10 -1.35
N ARG A 15 -3.62 -8.83 -2.33
CA ARG A 15 -4.13 -10.13 -2.74
C ARG A 15 -3.80 -11.19 -1.70
N ARG A 16 -4.65 -12.21 -1.61
CA ARG A 16 -4.41 -13.39 -0.79
C ARG A 16 -3.15 -14.10 -1.28
N SER A 17 -2.27 -14.45 -0.34
CA SER A 17 -1.10 -15.29 -0.57
C SER A 17 -1.03 -16.38 0.50
N LYS A 18 0.07 -17.14 0.55
CA LYS A 18 0.35 -18.05 1.66
C LYS A 18 0.72 -17.30 2.95
N ASP A 19 0.98 -16.00 2.86
CA ASP A 19 1.42 -15.18 3.98
C ASP A 19 0.25 -14.91 4.93
N LYS A 20 0.50 -15.07 6.23
CA LYS A 20 -0.44 -14.74 7.28
C LYS A 20 -0.08 -13.39 7.87
N TRP A 21 -0.87 -12.37 7.55
CA TRP A 21 -0.70 -11.04 8.10
C TRP A 21 -1.33 -10.96 9.51
N GLN A 22 -0.72 -10.19 10.40
CA GLN A 22 -1.31 -9.87 11.69
C GLN A 22 -2.61 -9.08 11.51
N GLY A 23 -3.64 -9.44 12.26
CA GLY A 23 -4.96 -8.81 12.19
C GLY A 23 -5.80 -9.19 10.98
N MET A 24 -5.49 -10.29 10.30
CA MET A 24 -6.41 -10.87 9.31
C MET A 24 -7.67 -11.41 9.99
N LYS A 25 -8.81 -11.23 9.33
CA LYS A 25 -10.06 -11.87 9.76
C LYS A 25 -9.93 -13.38 9.75
N ALA A 26 -10.47 -14.04 10.79
CA ALA A 26 -10.48 -15.50 10.87
C ALA A 26 -11.18 -16.15 9.65
N LEU A 27 -12.28 -15.56 9.19
CA LEU A 27 -12.97 -15.95 7.97
C LEU A 27 -12.72 -14.93 6.85
N GLN A 28 -12.14 -15.41 5.74
CA GLN A 28 -11.90 -14.62 4.52
C GLN A 28 -13.00 -14.93 3.50
N THR A 29 -13.97 -14.02 3.36
CA THR A 29 -15.09 -14.14 2.42
C THR A 29 -14.79 -13.59 1.03
N ASP A 30 -13.76 -12.74 0.89
CA ASP A 30 -13.29 -12.29 -0.41
C ASP A 30 -12.40 -13.36 -1.07
N PRO A 31 -12.67 -13.77 -2.32
CA PRO A 31 -11.94 -14.85 -2.98
C PRO A 31 -10.52 -14.45 -3.38
N GLN A 32 -10.24 -13.16 -3.57
CA GLN A 32 -8.99 -12.68 -4.16
C GLN A 32 -8.17 -11.81 -3.21
N PHE A 33 -8.81 -11.06 -2.32
CA PHE A 33 -8.17 -10.04 -1.50
C PHE A 33 -8.20 -10.39 -0.02
N CYS A 34 -7.15 -9.98 0.70
CA CYS A 34 -7.12 -10.11 2.15
C CYS A 34 -8.20 -9.23 2.79
N GLN A 35 -8.74 -9.70 3.91
CA GLN A 35 -9.64 -8.98 4.80
C GLN A 35 -9.00 -8.86 6.19
N PHE A 36 -8.99 -7.65 6.72
CA PHE A 36 -8.41 -7.36 8.03
C PHE A 36 -9.50 -7.00 9.05
N GLU A 37 -9.25 -7.29 10.32
CA GLU A 37 -10.17 -6.94 11.40
C GLU A 37 -10.39 -5.43 11.47
N THR A 38 -9.33 -4.65 11.26
CA THR A 38 -9.37 -3.18 11.27
C THR A 38 -8.53 -2.58 10.14
N MET A 39 -8.78 -1.31 9.79
CA MET A 39 -8.09 -0.61 8.71
C MET A 39 -6.59 -0.41 9.03
N GLU A 40 -6.25 -0.22 10.30
CA GLU A 40 -4.88 -0.11 10.82
C GLU A 40 -4.08 -1.38 10.50
N HIS A 41 -4.70 -2.56 10.64
CA HIS A 41 -4.05 -3.83 10.31
C HIS A 41 -3.82 -3.98 8.79
N GLY A 42 -4.74 -3.47 7.97
CA GLY A 42 -4.56 -3.38 6.53
C GLY A 42 -3.39 -2.47 6.14
N TRP A 43 -3.31 -1.29 6.74
CA TRP A 43 -2.17 -0.38 6.57
C TRP A 43 -0.86 -0.97 7.08
N ARG A 44 -0.88 -1.65 8.22
CA ARG A 44 0.28 -2.37 8.75
C ARG A 44 0.82 -3.38 7.75
N ALA A 45 -0.06 -4.21 7.16
CA ALA A 45 0.32 -5.17 6.13
C ALA A 45 0.91 -4.46 4.90
N ALA A 46 0.26 -3.39 4.44
CA ALA A 46 0.75 -2.57 3.33
C ALA A 46 2.17 -2.05 3.58
N PHE A 47 2.43 -1.47 4.76
CA PHE A 47 3.74 -0.91 5.07
C PHE A 47 4.80 -1.98 5.34
N LYS A 48 4.47 -3.13 5.94
CA LYS A 48 5.42 -4.26 6.05
C LYS A 48 5.84 -4.73 4.67
N MET A 49 4.91 -4.87 3.74
CA MET A 49 5.20 -5.29 2.36
C MET A 49 6.02 -4.24 1.59
N LEU A 50 5.66 -2.95 1.68
CA LEU A 50 6.42 -1.87 1.02
C LEU A 50 7.84 -1.72 1.59
N THR A 51 8.01 -1.84 2.90
CA THR A 51 9.31 -1.58 3.55
C THR A 51 10.17 -2.84 3.71
N ARG A 52 9.62 -3.97 4.17
CA ARG A 52 10.39 -5.22 4.36
C ARG A 52 10.60 -5.95 3.05
N THR A 53 9.56 -6.14 2.26
CA THR A 53 9.69 -6.91 1.02
C THR A 53 10.21 -6.02 -0.11
N TYR A 54 9.54 -4.92 -0.43
CA TYR A 54 9.90 -4.16 -1.63
C TYR A 54 11.21 -3.39 -1.46
N TYR A 55 11.39 -2.70 -0.34
CA TYR A 55 12.63 -1.97 -0.07
C TYR A 55 13.76 -2.91 0.40
N HIS A 56 13.55 -3.73 1.44
CA HIS A 56 14.64 -4.54 2.01
C HIS A 56 14.94 -5.87 1.30
N GLU A 57 14.04 -6.47 0.53
CA GLU A 57 14.36 -7.71 -0.19
C GLU A 57 14.57 -7.43 -1.68
N TYR A 58 13.64 -6.71 -2.30
CA TYR A 58 13.67 -6.44 -3.74
C TYR A 58 14.45 -5.20 -4.15
N ARG A 59 14.96 -4.42 -3.19
CA ARG A 59 15.81 -3.24 -3.44
C ARG A 59 15.11 -2.21 -4.36
N LEU A 60 13.79 -2.06 -4.22
CA LEU A 60 12.99 -1.11 -4.99
C LEU A 60 12.96 0.23 -4.26
N TYR A 61 13.63 1.22 -4.84
CA TYR A 61 13.86 2.51 -4.16
C TYR A 61 13.06 3.67 -4.71
N THR A 62 12.38 3.49 -5.84
CA THR A 62 11.67 4.58 -6.54
C THR A 62 10.20 4.22 -6.75
N ILE A 63 9.38 5.25 -6.98
CA ILE A 63 7.95 5.06 -7.31
C ILE A 63 7.83 4.17 -8.56
N ARG A 64 8.61 4.44 -9.61
CA ARG A 64 8.58 3.65 -10.84
C ARG A 64 8.85 2.17 -10.56
N ALA A 65 9.88 1.86 -9.77
CA ALA A 65 10.25 0.48 -9.46
C ALA A 65 9.15 -0.25 -8.66
N ILE A 66 8.61 0.42 -7.65
CA ILE A 66 7.54 -0.13 -6.80
C ILE A 66 6.26 -0.36 -7.61
N ILE A 67 5.80 0.64 -8.37
CA ILE A 67 4.54 0.56 -9.10
C ILE A 67 4.62 -0.41 -10.28
N ASN A 68 5.76 -0.51 -10.98
CA ASN A 68 5.94 -1.54 -12.02
C ASN A 68 5.79 -2.96 -11.47
N ARG A 69 6.20 -3.20 -10.23
CA ARG A 69 6.00 -4.49 -9.56
C ARG A 69 4.58 -4.64 -9.02
N TRP A 70 4.01 -3.58 -8.48
CA TRP A 70 2.67 -3.56 -7.87
C TRP A 70 1.56 -3.79 -8.91
N ALA A 71 1.63 -3.05 -10.01
CA ALA A 71 0.62 -2.99 -11.05
C ALA A 71 1.29 -3.08 -12.43
N PRO A 72 1.71 -4.28 -12.86
CA PRO A 72 2.46 -4.48 -14.09
C PRO A 72 1.63 -4.12 -15.35
N PRO A 73 2.31 -3.72 -16.45
CA PRO A 73 1.67 -3.11 -17.62
C PRO A 73 0.85 -4.08 -18.48
N ASN A 74 1.00 -5.39 -18.27
CA ASN A 74 0.17 -6.41 -18.92
C ASN A 74 -1.29 -6.38 -18.44
N GLU A 75 -1.52 -5.85 -17.23
CA GLU A 75 -2.84 -5.85 -16.58
C GLU A 75 -3.34 -4.42 -16.26
N ASN A 76 -2.45 -3.43 -16.27
CA ASN A 76 -2.73 -2.08 -15.76
C ASN A 76 -2.17 -1.00 -16.68
N ASN A 77 -2.72 0.21 -16.58
CA ASN A 77 -2.05 1.41 -17.10
C ASN A 77 -1.00 1.90 -16.09
N THR A 78 0.11 1.19 -16.01
CA THR A 78 1.20 1.45 -15.06
C THR A 78 1.77 2.85 -15.18
N LYS A 79 1.89 3.38 -16.41
CA LYS A 79 2.34 4.75 -16.65
C LYS A 79 1.45 5.76 -15.94
N ARG A 80 0.13 5.65 -16.11
CA ARG A 80 -0.84 6.54 -15.47
C ARG A 80 -0.85 6.37 -13.94
N TYR A 81 -0.65 5.16 -13.43
CA TYR A 81 -0.50 4.93 -11.99
C TYR A 81 0.72 5.71 -11.45
N ILE A 82 1.90 5.55 -12.06
CA ILE A 82 3.11 6.28 -11.67
C ILE A 82 2.85 7.79 -11.70
N GLU A 83 2.24 8.32 -12.76
CA GLU A 83 1.90 9.76 -12.88
C GLU A 83 1.00 10.24 -11.74
N ASN A 84 -0.06 9.49 -11.42
CA ASN A 84 -0.97 9.82 -10.33
C ASN A 84 -0.25 9.82 -8.97
N VAL A 85 0.60 8.82 -8.72
CA VAL A 85 1.37 8.71 -7.47
C VAL A 85 2.40 9.84 -7.36
N CYS A 86 3.14 10.14 -8.42
CA CYS A 86 4.06 11.27 -8.45
C CYS A 86 3.34 12.60 -8.20
N ARG A 87 2.19 12.83 -8.85
CA ARG A 87 1.39 14.05 -8.64
C ARG A 87 0.91 14.20 -7.19
N PHE A 88 0.45 13.10 -6.58
CA PHE A 88 -0.03 13.13 -5.21
C PHE A 88 1.10 13.34 -4.19
N THR A 89 2.23 12.64 -4.39
CA THR A 89 3.34 12.65 -3.43
C THR A 89 4.25 13.86 -3.57
N GLY A 90 4.32 14.45 -4.77
CA GLY A 90 5.31 15.47 -5.15
C GLY A 90 6.71 14.90 -5.39
N ILE A 91 6.85 13.57 -5.49
CA ILE A 91 8.14 12.87 -5.63
C ILE A 91 8.31 12.41 -7.08
N GLY A 92 9.49 12.62 -7.65
CA GLY A 92 9.81 12.18 -9.01
C GLY A 92 9.72 10.66 -9.18
N PRO A 93 9.39 10.13 -10.38
CA PRO A 93 9.21 8.70 -10.59
C PRO A 93 10.48 7.88 -10.33
N ASP A 94 11.65 8.48 -10.58
CA ASP A 94 12.98 7.87 -10.43
C ASP A 94 13.75 8.46 -9.23
N GLU A 95 13.13 9.34 -8.46
CA GLU A 95 13.71 9.90 -7.25
C GLU A 95 13.69 8.84 -6.12
N PRO A 96 14.81 8.61 -5.41
CA PRO A 96 14.83 7.67 -4.30
C PRO A 96 13.87 8.08 -3.19
N LEU A 97 13.03 7.17 -2.71
CA LEU A 97 12.12 7.40 -1.58
C LEU A 97 12.87 7.59 -0.26
N GLY A 98 14.12 7.13 -0.19
CA GLY A 98 14.94 7.14 1.01
C GLY A 98 14.65 5.96 1.94
N ILE A 99 15.47 5.82 2.97
CA ILE A 99 15.35 4.75 3.96
C ILE A 99 14.02 4.92 4.71
N PRO A 100 13.18 3.86 4.84
CA PRO A 100 11.88 3.95 5.50
C PRO A 100 11.90 4.56 6.92
N SER A 101 12.91 4.23 7.72
CA SER A 101 13.09 4.78 9.07
C SER A 101 13.38 6.27 9.08
N ASP A 102 14.12 6.75 8.09
CA ASP A 102 14.65 8.12 8.05
C ASP A 102 13.70 9.07 7.32
N LYS A 103 12.90 8.53 6.39
CA LYS A 103 11.94 9.26 5.57
C LYS A 103 10.52 8.66 5.66
N PRO A 104 9.96 8.45 6.87
CA PRO A 104 8.67 7.78 7.04
C PRO A 104 7.53 8.48 6.30
N SER A 105 7.57 9.81 6.23
CA SER A 105 6.56 10.61 5.52
C SER A 105 6.51 10.32 4.01
N ARG A 106 7.63 9.99 3.36
CA ARG A 106 7.65 9.65 1.92
C ARG A 106 6.96 8.32 1.66
N TRP A 107 7.17 7.34 2.54
CA TRP A 107 6.54 6.02 2.46
C TRP A 107 5.06 6.04 2.81
N MET A 108 4.67 6.82 3.82
CA MET A 108 3.26 7.07 4.14
C MET A 108 2.53 7.77 2.99
N LYS A 109 3.14 8.79 2.38
CA LYS A 109 2.59 9.46 1.18
C LYS A 109 2.46 8.51 -0.01
N LEU A 110 3.44 7.63 -0.24
CA LEU A 110 3.35 6.59 -1.26
C LEU A 110 2.14 5.67 -1.00
N GLY A 111 2.01 5.14 0.22
CA GLY A 111 0.88 4.30 0.60
C GLY A 111 -0.46 5.01 0.42
N ALA A 112 -0.57 6.26 0.87
CA ALA A 112 -1.76 7.09 0.68
C ALA A 112 -2.11 7.26 -0.81
N ALA A 113 -1.13 7.62 -1.64
CA ALA A 113 -1.33 7.79 -3.08
C ALA A 113 -1.80 6.50 -3.77
N MET A 114 -1.22 5.37 -3.36
CA MET A 114 -1.63 4.05 -3.85
C MET A 114 -3.06 3.72 -3.40
N CYS A 115 -3.45 4.00 -2.16
CA CYS A 115 -4.82 3.82 -1.69
C CYS A 115 -5.81 4.68 -2.47
N VAL A 116 -5.48 5.94 -2.76
CA VAL A 116 -6.33 6.79 -3.60
C VAL A 116 -6.50 6.22 -5.01
N GLN A 117 -5.45 5.63 -5.59
CA GLN A 117 -5.54 4.95 -6.88
C GLN A 117 -6.44 3.70 -6.83
N GLU A 118 -6.35 2.92 -5.76
CA GLU A 118 -6.99 1.61 -5.61
C GLU A 118 -8.43 1.68 -5.08
N CYS A 119 -8.70 2.65 -4.20
CA CYS A 119 -9.92 2.76 -3.41
C CYS A 119 -10.57 4.16 -3.52
N GLY A 120 -9.97 5.10 -4.26
CA GLY A 120 -10.47 6.49 -4.31
C GLY A 120 -10.15 7.30 -3.06
N ALA A 121 -10.30 8.62 -3.16
CA ALA A 121 -9.94 9.55 -2.08
C ALA A 121 -10.81 9.39 -0.82
N GLU A 122 -12.08 9.01 -1.00
CA GLU A 122 -13.02 8.75 0.11
C GLU A 122 -12.60 7.54 0.97
N GLY A 123 -11.74 6.67 0.44
CA GLY A 123 -11.22 5.50 1.15
C GLY A 123 -10.02 5.78 2.03
N LEU A 124 -9.48 7.01 2.02
CA LEU A 124 -8.26 7.33 2.75
C LEU A 124 -8.56 7.75 4.19
N ASP A 125 -8.40 6.80 5.11
CA ASP A 125 -8.38 7.07 6.55
C ASP A 125 -6.96 7.41 7.02
N TRP A 126 -6.72 8.69 7.32
CA TRP A 126 -5.42 9.19 7.75
C TRP A 126 -5.01 8.71 9.14
N ILE A 127 -5.97 8.52 10.05
CA ILE A 127 -5.67 8.05 11.41
C ILE A 127 -5.21 6.59 11.30
N ALA A 128 -5.99 5.77 10.61
CA ALA A 128 -5.64 4.36 10.43
C ALA A 128 -4.33 4.16 9.66
N LEU A 129 -4.00 5.08 8.75
CA LEU A 129 -2.72 5.09 8.03
C LEU A 129 -1.55 5.33 9.00
N VAL A 130 -1.64 6.34 9.86
CA VAL A 130 -0.57 6.66 10.82
C VAL A 130 -0.42 5.55 11.85
N ASP A 131 -1.52 5.03 12.37
CA ASP A 131 -1.51 3.93 13.33
C ASP A 131 -0.96 2.64 12.69
N GLY A 132 -1.37 2.33 11.47
CA GLY A 132 -0.83 1.22 10.71
C GLY A 132 0.68 1.35 10.44
N TRP A 133 1.19 2.57 10.22
CA TRP A 133 2.63 2.82 10.11
C TRP A 133 3.36 2.53 11.42
N ALA A 134 2.81 2.98 12.56
CA ALA A 134 3.37 2.70 13.88
C ALA A 134 3.41 1.19 14.16
N LEU A 135 2.28 0.50 13.94
CA LEU A 135 2.16 -0.96 14.11
C LEU A 135 3.09 -1.76 13.18
N ALA A 136 3.48 -1.21 12.02
CA ALA A 136 4.40 -1.88 11.12
C ALA A 136 5.86 -1.87 11.64
N ARG A 137 6.15 -1.04 12.64
CA ARG A 137 7.48 -0.90 13.24
C ARG A 137 7.68 -1.72 14.50
N GLU A 138 6.59 -2.14 15.15
CA GLU A 138 6.56 -3.23 16.12
C GLU A 138 7.00 -4.56 15.47
#